data_AF-A0A2N2XZP0-F1
#
_entry.id   AF-A0A2N2XZP0-F1
#
_cell.length_a   1.000
_cell.length_b   1.000
_cell.length_c   1.000
_cell.angle_alpha   90.00
_cell.angle_beta   90.00
_cell.angle_gamma   90.00
#
_symmetry.space_group_name_H-M   'P 1'
#
loop_
_entity.id
_entity.type
_entity.pdbx_description
1 polymer ?
#
loop_
_entity_poly.entity_id
_entity_poly.type
_entity_poly.pdbx_seq_one_letter_code
_entity_poly.pdbx_strand_id
1 'polypeptide(L)'
;WEGYYPEELHIKYVTNGVHFPTWVSRSALELYKEYLDPQIEEKQYVRAIWNKIQEVPDSEIWALRQQLRQNLFVYLRHKMMNNLQNRQESPKLTLERIEKLNENYLTIGFARRFATYKRAHLLFRNLKRLASLVNNPERPIQFLFAGKAHPSDKAGQDIIRRIVEISQMPEFIGRIIFIEDYDMDLAKMLIQGVDVWLNNPTRPLEASGTSGEKAIMNGVVNCSVLDGWWAEGYIQGAGWALKEERTYNNQDLQDELDAETLYHLFENEIASAFYQRNNEGISEKWVSHVKNTISGIAPQFTMRRQLDDYYDRFYTPMLERRKVLFNNECEAIRNLANWKQKILISWESIEVVSVEIPDSTVKPLLLNETFKASIVLNLHELDSKEIGVEIVFGQKEFDVVKTIHFVEEMKASEKHNGCIEYSCSIPVNRSGVYDYSFRIYPRNPLLKYRQDFPVIKWI
;
A
#
# COMPACT_ATOMS: atom_id res chain seq x y z
N TRP A 1 18.20 14.88 4.81
CA TRP A 1 18.70 15.05 6.18
C TRP A 1 20.04 14.35 6.25
N GLU A 2 21.11 15.05 5.86
CA GLU A 2 22.46 14.46 5.86
C GLU A 2 22.85 14.04 7.27
N GLY A 3 23.45 12.84 7.38
CA GLY A 3 23.86 12.15 8.60
C GLY A 3 22.75 11.75 9.60
N TYR A 4 21.50 11.66 9.13
CA TYR A 4 20.49 10.79 9.72
C TYR A 4 20.24 9.60 8.79
N TYR A 5 19.95 8.44 9.38
CA TYR A 5 19.57 7.25 8.62
C TYR A 5 18.06 7.27 8.30
N PRO A 6 17.60 6.58 7.24
CA PRO A 6 16.19 6.56 6.83
C PRO A 6 15.22 6.20 7.97
N GLU A 7 15.62 5.30 8.87
CA GLU A 7 14.83 4.83 10.00
C GLU A 7 14.62 5.90 11.08
N GLU A 8 15.46 6.94 11.09
CA GLU A 8 15.41 8.04 12.04
C GLU A 8 14.55 9.21 11.55
N LEU A 9 14.19 9.21 10.26
CA LEU A 9 13.46 10.31 9.66
C LEU A 9 12.02 10.34 10.17
N HIS A 10 11.52 11.55 10.47
CA HIS A 10 10.11 11.75 10.80
C HIS A 10 9.24 11.75 9.52
N ILE A 11 9.32 10.68 8.74
CA ILE A 11 8.46 10.44 7.59
C ILE A 11 7.45 9.38 8.02
N LYS A 12 6.17 9.76 8.01
CA LYS A 12 5.05 8.87 8.29
C LYS A 12 4.20 8.73 7.04
N TYR A 13 3.33 7.72 7.04
CA TYR A 13 2.40 7.47 5.95
C TYR A 13 0.95 7.48 6.42
N VAL A 14 0.06 7.68 5.45
CA VAL A 14 -1.37 7.41 5.56
C VAL A 14 -1.74 6.51 4.39
N THR A 15 -2.19 5.29 4.69
CA THR A 15 -2.73 4.38 3.67
C THR A 15 -3.95 5.01 3.02
N ASN A 16 -4.09 4.84 1.70
CA ASN A 16 -5.26 5.36 0.99
C ASN A 16 -6.56 4.69 1.44
N GLY A 17 -7.66 5.38 1.15
CA GLY A 17 -8.99 4.84 1.23
C GLY A 17 -9.89 5.46 0.18
N VAL A 18 -11.09 4.91 0.04
CA VAL A 18 -12.07 5.31 -0.97
C VAL A 18 -13.34 5.83 -0.32
N HIS A 19 -13.99 6.78 -0.97
CA HIS A 19 -15.24 7.35 -0.48
C HIS A 19 -16.38 6.33 -0.64
N PHE A 20 -16.67 5.59 0.43
CA PHE A 20 -17.60 4.47 0.44
C PHE A 20 -18.96 4.80 -0.20
N PRO A 21 -19.67 5.91 0.16
CA PRO A 21 -20.98 6.22 -0.43
C PRO A 21 -20.96 6.45 -1.96
N THR A 22 -19.82 6.86 -2.52
CA THR A 22 -19.70 7.03 -3.99
C THR A 22 -19.60 5.70 -4.72
N TRP A 23 -18.87 4.74 -4.14
CA TRP A 23 -18.44 3.52 -4.84
C TRP A 23 -19.30 2.30 -4.50
N VAL A 24 -19.92 2.26 -3.32
CA VAL A 24 -20.90 1.22 -2.98
C VAL A 24 -22.12 1.33 -3.90
N SER A 25 -22.64 0.19 -4.33
CA SER A 25 -23.89 0.12 -5.06
C SER A 25 -25.06 0.37 -4.12
N ARG A 26 -26.18 0.86 -4.67
CA ARG A 26 -27.38 1.10 -3.87
C ARG A 26 -27.87 -0.20 -3.20
N SER A 27 -27.94 -1.29 -3.95
CA SER A 27 -28.38 -2.60 -3.44
C SER A 27 -27.45 -3.14 -2.36
N ALA A 28 -26.12 -2.99 -2.50
CA ALA A 28 -25.19 -3.40 -1.46
C ALA A 28 -25.35 -2.53 -0.20
N LEU A 29 -25.52 -1.22 -0.37
CA LEU A 29 -25.74 -0.31 0.76
C LEU A 29 -27.05 -0.60 1.50
N GLU A 30 -28.13 -0.92 0.79
CA GLU A 30 -29.41 -1.32 1.38
C GLU A 30 -29.25 -2.61 2.22
N LEU A 31 -28.56 -3.63 1.68
CA LEU A 31 -28.23 -4.84 2.43
C LEU A 31 -27.37 -4.54 3.67
N TYR A 32 -26.36 -3.67 3.55
CA TYR A 32 -25.53 -3.28 4.70
C TYR A 32 -26.32 -2.51 5.76
N LYS A 33 -27.27 -1.65 5.36
CA LYS A 33 -28.13 -0.94 6.31
C LYS A 33 -29.06 -1.88 7.06
N GLU A 34 -29.58 -2.89 6.37
CA GLU A 34 -30.49 -3.88 6.95
C GLU A 34 -29.76 -4.82 7.93
N TYR A 35 -28.63 -5.39 7.51
CA TYR A 35 -27.98 -6.47 8.26
C TYR A 35 -26.83 -6.01 9.17
N LEU A 36 -26.15 -4.90 8.86
CA LEU A 36 -24.97 -4.47 9.63
C LEU A 36 -25.35 -3.32 10.60
N ASP A 37 -25.69 -2.15 10.06
CA ASP A 37 -26.12 -0.98 10.85
C ASP A 37 -26.80 0.04 9.92
N PRO A 38 -27.99 0.57 10.28
CA PRO A 38 -28.67 1.60 9.49
C PRO A 38 -27.83 2.87 9.26
N GLN A 39 -26.86 3.14 10.13
CA GLN A 39 -25.90 4.25 10.08
C GLN A 39 -24.51 3.81 9.60
N ILE A 40 -24.39 2.71 8.84
CA ILE A 40 -23.11 2.21 8.33
C ILE A 40 -22.29 3.28 7.60
N GLU A 41 -22.94 4.21 6.90
CA GLU A 41 -22.28 5.31 6.20
C GLU A 41 -21.52 6.27 7.13
N GLU A 42 -21.97 6.44 8.38
CA GLU A 42 -21.32 7.29 9.38
C GLU A 42 -20.32 6.49 10.22
N LYS A 43 -20.61 5.20 10.44
CA LYS A 43 -19.84 4.30 11.29
C LYS A 43 -18.91 3.36 10.53
N GLN A 44 -18.52 3.72 9.30
CA GLN A 44 -17.67 2.90 8.43
C GLN A 44 -16.34 2.47 9.09
N TYR A 45 -15.82 3.28 10.02
CA TYR A 45 -14.57 3.01 10.74
C TYR A 45 -14.73 1.95 11.85
N VAL A 46 -15.96 1.59 12.25
CA VAL A 46 -16.23 0.65 13.33
C VAL A 46 -16.19 -0.78 12.80
N ARG A 47 -15.02 -1.43 12.90
CA ARG A 47 -14.79 -2.79 12.37
C ARG A 47 -15.79 -3.84 12.86
N ALA A 48 -16.27 -3.73 14.10
CA ALA A 48 -17.24 -4.66 14.66
C ALA A 48 -18.58 -4.68 13.90
N ILE A 49 -18.98 -3.56 13.29
CA ILE A 49 -20.21 -3.50 12.49
C ILE A 49 -20.07 -4.35 11.23
N TRP A 50 -18.93 -4.27 10.54
CA TRP A 50 -18.67 -5.04 9.32
C TRP A 50 -18.64 -6.55 9.55
N ASN A 51 -18.26 -7.01 10.75
CA ASN A 51 -18.24 -8.44 11.08
C ASN A 51 -19.63 -9.08 11.06
N LYS A 52 -20.71 -8.30 11.25
CA LYS A 52 -22.09 -8.81 11.16
C LYS A 52 -22.44 -9.38 9.79
N ILE A 53 -21.70 -9.03 8.73
CA ILE A 53 -21.87 -9.64 7.40
C ILE A 53 -21.74 -11.16 7.41
N GLN A 54 -21.01 -11.71 8.39
CA GLN A 54 -20.83 -13.16 8.54
C GLN A 54 -22.14 -13.88 8.88
N GLU A 55 -23.06 -13.19 9.57
CA GLU A 55 -24.37 -13.70 10.01
C GLU A 55 -25.44 -13.60 8.91
N VAL A 56 -25.19 -12.86 7.83
CA VAL A 56 -26.12 -12.71 6.71
C VAL A 56 -26.28 -14.04 5.97
N PRO A 57 -27.49 -14.49 5.59
CA PRO A 57 -27.66 -15.72 4.84
C PRO A 57 -26.84 -15.72 3.53
N ASP A 58 -26.25 -16.86 3.19
CA ASP A 58 -25.41 -16.96 1.98
C ASP A 58 -26.20 -16.69 0.70
N SER A 59 -27.49 -17.03 0.70
CA SER A 59 -28.44 -16.74 -0.38
C SER A 59 -28.57 -15.25 -0.68
N GLU A 60 -28.61 -14.39 0.35
CA GLU A 60 -28.72 -12.94 0.21
C GLU A 60 -27.45 -12.34 -0.42
N ILE A 61 -26.27 -12.77 0.05
CA ILE A 61 -24.99 -12.32 -0.51
C ILE A 61 -24.84 -12.80 -1.96
N TRP A 62 -25.20 -14.05 -2.23
CA TRP A 62 -25.17 -14.61 -3.59
C TRP A 62 -26.12 -13.87 -4.53
N ALA A 63 -27.37 -13.62 -4.10
CA ALA A 63 -28.36 -12.87 -4.85
C ALA A 63 -27.89 -11.45 -5.16
N LEU A 64 -27.33 -10.74 -4.16
CA LEU A 64 -26.74 -9.41 -4.35
C LEU A 64 -25.66 -9.43 -5.44
N ARG A 65 -24.69 -10.35 -5.36
CA ARG A 65 -23.61 -10.44 -6.34
C ARG A 65 -24.13 -10.77 -7.75
N GLN A 66 -25.10 -11.67 -7.87
CA GLN A 66 -25.75 -11.98 -9.15
C GLN A 66 -26.47 -10.76 -9.73
N GLN A 67 -27.22 -10.02 -8.92
CA GLN A 67 -27.93 -8.81 -9.35
C GLN A 67 -26.94 -7.74 -9.86
N LEU A 68 -25.86 -7.48 -9.11
CA LEU A 68 -24.86 -6.49 -9.51
C LEU A 68 -24.14 -6.88 -10.80
N ARG A 69 -23.87 -8.17 -11.00
CA ARG A 69 -23.33 -8.67 -12.26
C ARG A 69 -24.32 -8.53 -13.41
N GLN A 70 -25.59 -8.87 -13.21
CA GLN A 70 -26.62 -8.69 -14.23
C GLN A 70 -26.74 -7.23 -14.66
N ASN A 71 -26.74 -6.29 -13.70
CA ASN A 71 -26.74 -4.85 -13.98
C ASN A 71 -25.55 -4.42 -14.84
N LEU A 72 -24.35 -4.92 -14.55
CA LEU A 72 -23.17 -4.69 -15.37
C LEU A 72 -23.38 -5.18 -16.80
N PHE A 73 -23.86 -6.40 -17.00
CA PHE A 73 -24.01 -6.95 -18.36
C PHE A 73 -25.11 -6.25 -19.16
N VAL A 74 -26.21 -5.84 -18.53
CA VAL A 74 -27.22 -4.98 -19.17
C VAL A 74 -26.58 -3.67 -19.64
N TYR A 75 -25.82 -3.00 -18.77
CA TYR A 75 -25.10 -1.79 -19.14
C TYR A 75 -24.10 -2.01 -20.28
N LEU A 76 -23.32 -3.10 -20.25
CA LEU A 76 -22.36 -3.42 -21.31
C LEU A 76 -23.03 -3.67 -22.65
N ARG A 77 -24.14 -4.42 -22.68
CA ARG A 77 -24.92 -4.65 -23.91
C ARG A 77 -25.40 -3.33 -24.51
N HIS A 78 -25.95 -2.45 -23.68
CA HIS A 78 -26.36 -1.11 -24.14
C HIS A 78 -25.19 -0.27 -24.64
N LYS A 79 -24.07 -0.23 -23.91
CA LYS A 79 -22.87 0.54 -24.30
C LYS A 79 -22.28 0.03 -25.62
N MET A 80 -22.16 -1.29 -25.78
CA MET A 80 -21.66 -1.91 -27.02
C MET A 80 -22.62 -1.67 -28.20
N MET A 81 -23.94 -1.72 -27.97
CA MET A 81 -24.93 -1.43 -29.00
C MET A 81 -24.90 0.04 -29.44
N ASN A 82 -24.77 0.99 -28.52
CA ASN A 82 -24.69 2.42 -28.85
C ASN A 82 -23.39 2.75 -29.60
N ASN A 83 -22.29 2.08 -29.25
CA ASN A 83 -21.01 2.27 -29.92
C ASN A 83 -20.97 1.73 -31.36
N LEU A 84 -21.88 0.83 -31.75
CA LEU A 84 -22.01 0.38 -33.15
C LEU A 84 -22.22 1.54 -34.13
N GLN A 85 -23.01 2.54 -33.73
CA GLN A 85 -23.35 3.68 -34.60
C GLN A 85 -22.15 4.59 -34.87
N ASN A 86 -21.18 4.60 -33.95
CA ASN A 86 -20.03 5.50 -33.98
C ASN A 86 -18.76 4.83 -34.54
N ARG A 87 -18.77 3.50 -34.76
CA ARG A 87 -17.58 2.73 -35.14
C ARG A 87 -17.68 2.23 -36.58
N GLN A 88 -16.55 2.27 -37.29
CA GLN A 88 -16.35 1.56 -38.57
C GLN A 88 -15.97 0.08 -38.34
N GLU A 89 -16.47 -0.54 -37.27
CA GLU A 89 -16.29 -1.98 -37.03
C GLU A 89 -17.40 -2.79 -37.71
N SER A 90 -17.12 -4.06 -38.02
CA SER A 90 -18.12 -4.97 -38.59
C SER A 90 -19.30 -5.16 -37.61
N PRO A 91 -20.54 -4.81 -37.98
CA PRO A 91 -21.70 -5.03 -37.13
C PRO A 91 -21.86 -6.49 -36.73
N LYS A 92 -21.49 -7.43 -37.62
CA LYS A 92 -21.52 -8.87 -37.37
C LYS A 92 -20.67 -9.28 -36.16
N LEU A 93 -19.42 -8.80 -36.09
CA LEU A 93 -18.50 -9.15 -35.01
C LEU A 93 -19.00 -8.62 -33.66
N THR A 94 -19.54 -7.41 -33.64
CA THR A 94 -20.08 -6.80 -32.41
C THR A 94 -21.35 -7.50 -31.94
N LEU A 95 -22.27 -7.85 -32.85
CA LEU A 95 -23.45 -8.65 -32.51
C LEU A 95 -23.05 -10.03 -31.96
N GLU A 96 -22.09 -10.71 -32.60
CA GLU A 96 -21.58 -11.99 -32.12
C GLU A 96 -20.97 -11.89 -30.71
N ARG A 97 -20.24 -10.81 -30.40
CA ARG A 97 -19.74 -10.56 -29.05
C ARG A 97 -20.87 -10.35 -28.03
N ILE A 98 -21.89 -9.57 -28.40
CA ILE A 98 -23.05 -9.29 -27.55
C ILE A 98 -23.84 -10.57 -27.26
N GLU A 99 -24.03 -11.43 -28.26
CA GLU A 99 -24.71 -12.71 -28.12
C GLU A 99 -23.93 -13.70 -27.23
N LYS A 100 -22.59 -13.67 -27.30
CA LYS A 100 -21.73 -14.55 -26.49
C LYS A 100 -21.49 -14.06 -25.06
N LEU A 101 -21.86 -12.82 -24.72
CA LEU A 101 -21.82 -12.30 -23.34
C LEU A 101 -22.76 -13.09 -22.42
N ASN A 102 -22.23 -13.68 -21.36
CA ASN A 102 -23.01 -14.50 -20.43
C ASN A 102 -22.74 -14.12 -18.97
N GLU A 103 -23.75 -13.54 -18.31
CA GLU A 103 -23.68 -13.16 -16.89
C GLU A 103 -23.51 -14.35 -15.92
N ASN A 104 -23.71 -15.59 -16.36
CA ASN A 104 -23.48 -16.77 -15.51
C ASN A 104 -22.01 -17.19 -15.46
N TYR A 105 -21.16 -16.58 -16.28
CA TYR A 105 -19.72 -16.87 -16.29
C TYR A 105 -18.98 -16.08 -15.22
N LEU A 106 -17.96 -16.73 -14.64
CA LEU A 106 -17.04 -16.08 -13.71
C LEU A 106 -16.38 -14.90 -14.43
N THR A 107 -16.64 -13.69 -13.96
CA THR A 107 -16.25 -12.46 -14.64
C THR A 107 -15.09 -11.78 -13.94
N ILE A 108 -13.95 -11.71 -14.63
CA ILE A 108 -12.73 -11.05 -14.15
C ILE A 108 -12.65 -9.65 -14.73
N GLY A 109 -12.55 -8.63 -13.89
CA GLY A 109 -12.35 -7.25 -14.30
C GLY A 109 -10.88 -6.84 -14.22
N PHE A 110 -10.40 -6.17 -15.27
CA PHE A 110 -9.13 -5.44 -15.27
C PHE A 110 -9.39 -4.05 -15.84
N ALA A 111 -9.42 -3.02 -15.00
CA ALA A 111 -9.56 -1.66 -15.50
C ALA A 111 -8.69 -0.63 -14.81
N ARG A 112 -7.80 0.00 -15.59
CA ARG A 112 -6.85 1.02 -15.12
C ARG A 112 -6.14 1.70 -16.28
N ARG A 113 -5.31 2.70 -15.97
CA ARG A 113 -4.34 3.23 -16.93
C ARG A 113 -3.43 2.09 -17.42
N PHE A 114 -3.30 1.95 -18.74
CA PHE A 114 -2.36 1.01 -19.35
C PHE A 114 -0.95 1.60 -19.32
N ALA A 115 -0.02 0.84 -18.74
CA ALA A 115 1.41 1.07 -18.70
C ALA A 115 2.11 -0.29 -18.56
N THR A 116 3.37 -0.38 -18.97
CA THR A 116 4.13 -1.65 -19.02
C THR A 116 4.19 -2.35 -17.67
N TYR A 117 4.49 -1.61 -16.60
CA TYR A 117 4.57 -2.16 -15.25
C TYR A 117 3.24 -2.66 -14.67
N LYS A 118 2.09 -2.31 -15.26
CA LYS A 118 0.78 -2.85 -14.83
C LYS A 118 0.51 -4.25 -15.37
N ARG A 119 1.33 -4.75 -16.31
CA ARG A 119 1.32 -6.11 -16.87
C ARG A 119 -0.08 -6.63 -17.28
N ALA A 120 -0.90 -5.77 -17.89
CA ALA A 120 -2.21 -6.17 -18.42
C ALA A 120 -2.12 -7.32 -19.45
N HIS A 121 -0.94 -7.50 -20.05
CA HIS A 121 -0.67 -8.53 -21.04
C HIS A 121 -0.17 -9.87 -20.48
N LEU A 122 -0.02 -10.00 -19.15
CA LEU A 122 0.59 -11.17 -18.51
C LEU A 122 -0.13 -12.48 -18.89
N LEU A 123 -1.46 -12.45 -18.91
CA LEU A 123 -2.30 -13.59 -19.30
C LEU A 123 -2.27 -13.90 -20.81
N PHE A 124 -1.66 -13.05 -21.64
CA PHE A 124 -1.55 -13.31 -23.08
C PHE A 124 -0.22 -13.97 -23.47
N ARG A 125 0.67 -14.22 -22.51
CA ARG A 125 1.93 -14.94 -22.74
C ARG A 125 1.66 -16.39 -23.17
N ASN A 126 0.59 -17.01 -22.67
CA ASN A 126 0.21 -18.38 -23.00
C ASN A 126 -1.23 -18.46 -23.52
N LEU A 127 -1.44 -18.08 -24.78
CA LEU A 127 -2.77 -18.06 -25.40
C LEU A 127 -3.46 -19.44 -25.38
N LYS A 128 -2.70 -20.53 -25.45
CA LYS A 128 -3.26 -21.89 -25.40
C LYS A 128 -3.90 -22.19 -24.04
N ARG A 129 -3.22 -21.85 -22.94
CA ARG A 129 -3.80 -21.98 -21.59
C ARG A 129 -4.97 -21.03 -21.40
N LEU A 130 -4.84 -19.78 -21.85
CA LEU A 130 -5.96 -18.83 -21.80
C LEU A 130 -7.19 -19.33 -22.55
N ALA A 131 -7.03 -19.90 -23.75
CA ALA A 131 -8.12 -20.47 -24.54
C ALA A 131 -8.79 -21.65 -23.82
N SER A 132 -7.99 -22.50 -23.16
CA SER A 132 -8.49 -23.62 -22.35
C SER A 132 -9.29 -23.15 -21.14
N LEU A 133 -8.83 -22.06 -20.51
CA LEU A 133 -9.47 -21.45 -19.35
C LEU A 133 -10.84 -20.86 -19.69
N VAL A 134 -10.90 -20.02 -20.73
CA VAL A 134 -12.12 -19.27 -21.04
C VAL A 134 -13.20 -20.11 -21.74
N ASN A 135 -12.79 -21.20 -22.41
CA ASN A 135 -13.69 -22.13 -23.10
C ASN A 135 -13.91 -23.43 -22.33
N ASN A 136 -13.56 -23.48 -21.04
CA ASN A 136 -13.87 -24.64 -20.21
C ASN A 136 -15.40 -24.87 -20.20
N PRO A 137 -15.89 -26.06 -20.53
CA PRO A 137 -17.33 -26.31 -20.65
C PRO A 137 -18.08 -26.28 -19.32
N GLU A 138 -17.40 -26.61 -18.22
CA GLU A 138 -17.99 -26.68 -16.88
C GLU A 138 -17.75 -25.42 -16.07
N ARG A 139 -16.57 -24.82 -16.22
CA ARG A 139 -16.08 -23.68 -15.40
C ARG A 139 -15.54 -22.54 -16.27
N PRO A 140 -16.35 -21.99 -17.19
CA PRO A 140 -15.90 -20.95 -18.12
C PRO A 140 -15.53 -19.65 -17.40
N ILE A 141 -14.47 -18.98 -17.85
CA ILE A 141 -14.08 -17.66 -17.34
C ILE A 141 -14.21 -16.63 -18.46
N GLN A 142 -14.59 -15.41 -18.12
CA GLN A 142 -14.53 -14.27 -19.03
C GLN A 142 -13.77 -13.09 -18.42
N PHE A 143 -13.12 -12.31 -19.28
CA PHE A 143 -12.30 -11.17 -18.91
C PHE A 143 -12.84 -9.88 -19.53
N LEU A 144 -13.04 -8.87 -18.69
CA LEU A 144 -13.42 -7.52 -19.07
C LEU A 144 -12.23 -6.58 -18.84
N PHE A 145 -11.65 -6.10 -19.93
CA PHE A 145 -10.59 -5.10 -19.93
C PHE A 145 -11.17 -3.72 -20.19
N ALA A 146 -10.72 -2.70 -19.46
CA ALA A 146 -11.04 -1.32 -19.78
C ALA A 146 -9.91 -0.38 -19.36
N GLY A 147 -9.80 0.78 -20.00
CA GLY A 147 -8.80 1.77 -19.62
C GLY A 147 -8.26 2.56 -20.80
N LYS A 148 -7.34 3.46 -20.48
CA LYS A 148 -6.70 4.36 -21.45
C LYS A 148 -5.18 4.31 -21.26
N ALA A 149 -4.44 4.44 -22.36
CA ALA A 149 -3.01 4.73 -22.32
C ALA A 149 -2.81 6.25 -22.44
N HIS A 150 -1.70 6.76 -21.91
CA HIS A 150 -1.36 8.16 -22.13
C HIS A 150 -1.08 8.39 -23.64
N PRO A 151 -1.43 9.54 -24.25
CA PRO A 151 -1.19 9.79 -25.66
C PRO A 151 0.27 9.63 -26.10
N SER A 152 1.21 9.94 -25.21
CA SER A 152 2.66 9.77 -25.43
C SER A 152 3.21 8.39 -25.03
N ASP A 153 2.40 7.50 -24.43
CA ASP A 153 2.84 6.18 -23.95
C ASP A 153 2.58 5.11 -25.02
N LYS A 154 3.52 4.99 -25.97
CA LYS A 154 3.40 4.06 -27.08
C LYS A 154 3.31 2.61 -26.62
N ALA A 155 4.09 2.23 -25.61
CA ALA A 155 4.07 0.87 -25.08
C ALA A 155 2.71 0.53 -24.44
N GLY A 156 2.11 1.46 -23.69
CA GLY A 156 0.74 1.30 -23.17
C GLY A 156 -0.30 1.15 -24.29
N GLN A 157 -0.16 1.91 -25.38
CA GLN A 157 -1.05 1.79 -26.55
C GLN A 157 -0.89 0.46 -27.29
N ASP A 158 0.34 -0.04 -27.43
CA ASP A 158 0.62 -1.32 -28.08
C ASP A 158 0.09 -2.49 -27.24
N ILE A 159 0.11 -2.39 -25.90
CA ILE A 159 -0.59 -3.33 -25.02
C ILE A 159 -2.08 -3.34 -25.32
N ILE A 160 -2.74 -2.17 -25.36
CA ILE A 160 -4.18 -2.09 -25.70
C ILE A 160 -4.45 -2.73 -27.07
N ARG A 161 -3.65 -2.38 -28.09
CA ARG A 161 -3.79 -2.96 -29.44
C ARG A 161 -3.72 -4.48 -29.39
N ARG A 162 -2.74 -5.04 -28.68
CA ARG A 162 -2.57 -6.48 -28.54
C ARG A 162 -3.77 -7.16 -27.88
N ILE A 163 -4.34 -6.54 -26.84
CA ILE A 163 -5.55 -7.06 -26.18
C ILE A 163 -6.73 -7.08 -27.13
N VAL A 164 -6.92 -6.00 -27.89
CA VAL A 164 -8.00 -5.90 -28.88
C VAL A 164 -7.82 -6.93 -30.00
N GLU A 165 -6.61 -7.11 -30.52
CA GLU A 165 -6.30 -8.17 -31.51
C GLU A 165 -6.64 -9.57 -30.97
N ILE A 166 -6.24 -9.88 -29.74
CA ILE A 166 -6.53 -11.18 -29.11
C ILE A 166 -8.05 -11.35 -28.92
N SER A 167 -8.76 -10.31 -28.48
CA SER A 167 -10.22 -10.34 -28.30
C SER A 167 -11.01 -10.62 -29.60
N GLN A 168 -10.36 -10.51 -30.75
CA GLN A 168 -10.94 -10.74 -32.08
C GLN A 168 -10.64 -12.14 -32.62
N MET A 169 -9.77 -12.92 -31.98
CA MET A 169 -9.48 -14.30 -32.43
C MET A 169 -10.69 -15.20 -32.13
N PRO A 170 -11.03 -16.17 -33.00
CA PRO A 170 -12.25 -16.98 -32.91
C PRO A 170 -12.50 -17.64 -31.55
N GLU A 171 -11.44 -18.14 -30.91
CA GLU A 171 -11.48 -18.80 -29.60
C GLU A 171 -11.71 -17.85 -28.42
N PHE A 172 -11.60 -16.53 -28.62
CA PHE A 172 -11.72 -15.52 -27.57
C PHE A 172 -12.94 -14.59 -27.74
N ILE A 173 -13.68 -14.70 -28.84
CA ILE A 173 -14.87 -13.87 -29.10
C ILE A 173 -15.91 -14.08 -27.98
N GLY A 174 -16.30 -12.99 -27.32
CA GLY A 174 -17.24 -13.01 -26.19
C GLY A 174 -16.66 -13.52 -24.87
N ARG A 175 -15.37 -13.89 -24.85
CA ARG A 175 -14.64 -14.37 -23.67
C ARG A 175 -13.68 -13.32 -23.13
N ILE A 176 -13.03 -12.60 -24.04
CA ILE A 176 -12.13 -11.49 -23.72
C ILE A 176 -12.73 -10.26 -24.38
N ILE A 177 -13.07 -9.25 -23.60
CA ILE A 177 -13.78 -8.07 -24.08
C ILE A 177 -13.01 -6.84 -23.63
N PHE A 178 -12.66 -5.98 -24.57
CA PHE A 178 -12.13 -4.66 -24.29
C PHE A 178 -13.26 -3.63 -24.38
N ILE A 179 -13.48 -2.89 -23.31
CA ILE A 179 -14.53 -1.87 -23.18
C ILE A 179 -13.85 -0.50 -23.23
N GLU A 180 -14.22 0.27 -24.23
CA GLU A 180 -13.67 1.60 -24.49
C GLU A 180 -14.27 2.67 -23.57
N ASP A 181 -13.65 3.86 -23.61
CA ASP A 181 -14.10 5.03 -22.88
C ASP A 181 -14.31 4.78 -21.40
N TYR A 182 -13.24 4.27 -20.78
CA TYR A 182 -13.18 4.15 -19.33
C TYR A 182 -13.23 5.52 -18.67
N ASP A 183 -14.32 5.72 -17.94
CA ASP A 183 -14.69 6.89 -17.15
C ASP A 183 -15.22 6.42 -15.78
N MET A 184 -15.75 7.34 -14.98
CA MET A 184 -16.29 6.98 -13.67
C MET A 184 -17.56 6.13 -13.73
N ASP A 185 -18.38 6.27 -14.78
CA ASP A 185 -19.62 5.52 -14.92
C ASP A 185 -19.32 4.05 -15.23
N LEU A 186 -18.44 3.81 -16.22
CA LEU A 186 -17.97 2.45 -16.51
C LEU A 186 -17.18 1.88 -15.32
N ALA A 187 -16.36 2.68 -14.65
CA ALA A 187 -15.66 2.24 -13.44
C ALA A 187 -16.64 1.74 -12.38
N LYS A 188 -17.72 2.50 -12.10
CA LYS A 188 -18.76 2.14 -11.14
C LYS A 188 -19.44 0.83 -11.50
N MET A 189 -19.80 0.64 -12.77
CA MET A 189 -20.43 -0.61 -13.22
C MET A 189 -19.47 -1.81 -13.06
N LEU A 190 -18.20 -1.66 -13.43
CA LEU A 190 -17.21 -2.74 -13.34
C LEU A 190 -16.89 -3.11 -11.89
N ILE A 191 -16.53 -2.14 -11.04
CA ILE A 191 -16.18 -2.39 -9.63
C ILE A 191 -17.36 -2.88 -8.79
N GLN A 192 -18.60 -2.72 -9.28
CA GLN A 192 -19.79 -3.28 -8.64
C GLN A 192 -20.11 -4.67 -9.17
N GLY A 193 -19.98 -4.91 -10.48
CA GLY A 193 -20.55 -6.08 -11.14
C GLY A 193 -19.60 -7.25 -11.42
N VAL A 194 -18.29 -7.05 -11.53
CA VAL A 194 -17.37 -8.19 -11.76
C VAL A 194 -17.25 -9.07 -10.51
N ASP A 195 -16.79 -10.30 -10.67
CA ASP A 195 -16.61 -11.23 -9.55
C ASP A 195 -15.23 -11.08 -8.93
N VAL A 196 -14.20 -10.96 -9.76
CA VAL A 196 -12.81 -10.79 -9.34
C VAL A 196 -12.25 -9.51 -9.94
N TRP A 197 -11.61 -8.69 -9.12
CA TRP A 197 -10.80 -7.57 -9.57
C TRP A 197 -9.34 -8.01 -9.68
N LEU A 198 -8.79 -8.02 -10.90
CA LEU A 198 -7.43 -8.47 -11.19
C LEU A 198 -6.47 -7.28 -11.23
N ASN A 199 -5.38 -7.37 -10.46
CA ASN A 199 -4.23 -6.48 -10.59
C ASN A 199 -2.95 -7.32 -10.56
N ASN A 200 -1.97 -6.99 -11.38
CA ASN A 200 -0.73 -7.76 -11.44
C ASN A 200 0.48 -6.85 -11.71
N PRO A 201 0.67 -5.76 -10.93
CA PRO A 201 1.79 -4.86 -11.15
C PRO A 201 3.14 -5.56 -10.98
N THR A 202 4.16 -5.06 -11.66
CA THR A 202 5.55 -5.41 -11.40
C THR A 202 5.93 -4.90 -10.01
N ARG A 203 6.43 -5.78 -9.15
CA ARG A 203 6.90 -5.42 -7.80
C ARG A 203 8.20 -4.61 -7.88
N PRO A 204 8.44 -3.65 -6.98
CA PRO A 204 7.52 -3.02 -6.03
C PRO A 204 7.00 -1.68 -6.60
N LEU A 205 6.50 -1.68 -7.84
CA LEU A 205 6.22 -0.43 -8.57
C LEU A 205 4.81 0.12 -8.30
N GLU A 206 3.97 -0.59 -7.54
CA GLU A 206 2.69 -0.07 -7.07
C GLU A 206 2.82 0.51 -5.65
N ALA A 207 2.66 1.82 -5.51
CA ALA A 207 2.68 2.43 -4.18
C ALA A 207 1.43 2.09 -3.34
N SER A 208 0.25 1.92 -3.96
CA SER A 208 -1.02 1.62 -3.30
C SER A 208 -1.98 0.97 -4.32
N GLY A 209 -3.02 1.67 -4.79
CA GLY A 209 -3.91 1.22 -5.85
C GLY A 209 -5.39 1.17 -5.46
N THR A 210 -6.08 2.30 -5.53
CA THR A 210 -7.44 2.44 -4.99
C THR A 210 -8.55 1.75 -5.78
N SER A 211 -8.29 1.19 -6.97
CA SER A 211 -9.36 0.53 -7.74
C SER A 211 -9.85 -0.78 -7.09
N GLY A 212 -8.92 -1.55 -6.51
CA GLY A 212 -9.28 -2.73 -5.73
C GLY A 212 -10.02 -2.38 -4.43
N GLU A 213 -9.61 -1.29 -3.77
CA GLU A 213 -10.30 -0.72 -2.60
C GLU A 213 -11.75 -0.32 -2.91
N LYS A 214 -12.05 0.16 -4.13
CA LYS A 214 -13.44 0.45 -4.56
C LYS A 214 -14.26 -0.82 -4.77
N ALA A 215 -13.63 -1.86 -5.33
CA ALA A 215 -14.30 -3.11 -5.67
C ALA A 215 -14.74 -3.88 -4.41
N ILE A 216 -13.90 -3.92 -3.37
CA ILE A 216 -14.23 -4.62 -2.11
C ILE A 216 -15.44 -4.03 -1.39
N MET A 217 -15.76 -2.75 -1.59
CA MET A 217 -16.95 -2.10 -1.02
C MET A 217 -18.26 -2.71 -1.53
N ASN A 218 -18.20 -3.51 -2.59
CA ASN A 218 -19.34 -4.21 -3.18
C ASN A 218 -19.25 -5.73 -3.01
N GLY A 219 -18.25 -6.23 -2.28
CA GLY A 219 -18.00 -7.67 -2.17
C GLY A 219 -17.32 -8.28 -3.40
N VAL A 220 -16.67 -7.48 -4.25
CA VAL A 220 -15.78 -8.02 -5.30
C VAL A 220 -14.48 -8.48 -4.65
N VAL A 221 -14.11 -9.73 -4.88
CA VAL A 221 -12.86 -10.31 -4.36
C VAL A 221 -11.68 -9.88 -5.24
N ASN A 222 -10.50 -9.72 -4.67
CA ASN A 222 -9.31 -9.33 -5.45
C ASN A 222 -8.41 -10.53 -5.70
N CYS A 223 -7.77 -10.55 -6.87
CA CYS A 223 -6.64 -11.40 -7.18
C CYS A 223 -5.48 -10.49 -7.57
N SER A 224 -4.45 -10.39 -6.73
CA SER A 224 -3.35 -9.48 -7.01
C SER A 224 -1.99 -9.92 -6.50
N VAL A 225 -0.94 -9.37 -7.08
CA VAL A 225 0.38 -9.41 -6.46
C VAL A 225 0.33 -8.71 -5.10
N LEU A 226 0.99 -9.26 -4.07
CA LEU A 226 1.27 -8.58 -2.80
C LEU A 226 2.26 -7.42 -3.05
N ASP A 227 1.73 -6.33 -3.59
CA ASP A 227 2.39 -5.06 -3.85
C ASP A 227 1.35 -3.94 -3.66
N GLY A 228 1.81 -2.75 -3.29
CA GLY A 228 0.94 -1.62 -2.94
C GLY A 228 -0.12 -1.97 -1.90
N TRP A 229 -1.37 -1.57 -2.15
CA TRP A 229 -2.46 -1.69 -1.17
C TRP A 229 -2.79 -3.15 -0.84
N TRP A 230 -2.51 -4.09 -1.76
CA TRP A 230 -2.82 -5.49 -1.55
C TRP A 230 -1.84 -6.17 -0.59
N ALA A 231 -0.59 -5.70 -0.54
CA ALA A 231 0.35 -6.13 0.50
C ALA A 231 -0.14 -5.72 1.91
N GLU A 232 -0.74 -4.52 2.04
CA GLU A 232 -1.31 -4.04 3.30
C GLU A 232 -2.64 -4.71 3.66
N GLY A 233 -3.48 -5.00 2.66
CA GLY A 233 -4.88 -5.39 2.84
C GLY A 233 -5.19 -6.88 2.69
N TYR A 234 -4.26 -7.69 2.19
CA TYR A 234 -4.52 -9.11 1.93
C TYR A 234 -4.84 -9.87 3.23
N ILE A 235 -5.95 -10.60 3.19
CA ILE A 235 -6.35 -11.53 4.23
C ILE A 235 -6.59 -12.88 3.57
N GLN A 236 -6.01 -13.93 4.14
CA GLN A 236 -6.21 -15.30 3.66
C GLN A 236 -7.71 -15.63 3.66
N GLY A 237 -8.21 -16.11 2.53
CA GLY A 237 -9.63 -16.42 2.37
C GLY A 237 -10.53 -15.22 2.05
N ALA A 238 -9.98 -14.03 1.77
CA ALA A 238 -10.71 -12.84 1.27
C ALA A 238 -10.30 -12.45 -0.17
N GLY A 239 -9.69 -13.38 -0.90
CA GLY A 239 -9.12 -13.16 -2.23
C GLY A 239 -7.87 -14.01 -2.44
N TRP A 240 -7.15 -13.74 -3.51
CA TRP A 240 -5.95 -14.48 -3.90
C TRP A 240 -4.77 -13.55 -4.08
N ALA A 241 -3.58 -14.07 -3.84
CA ALA A 241 -2.38 -13.30 -4.01
C ALA A 241 -1.21 -14.05 -4.63
N LEU A 242 -0.41 -13.32 -5.41
CA LEU A 242 0.94 -13.76 -5.76
C LEU A 242 1.92 -13.20 -4.72
N LYS A 243 3.00 -13.94 -4.44
CA LYS A 243 4.01 -13.61 -3.43
C LYS A 243 4.54 -12.17 -3.56
N GLU A 244 4.88 -11.55 -2.44
CA GLU A 244 5.54 -10.23 -2.39
C GLU A 244 6.98 -10.32 -2.90
N GLU A 245 7.71 -11.35 -2.51
CA GLU A 245 9.09 -11.57 -2.92
C GLU A 245 9.20 -12.02 -4.38
N ARG A 246 10.25 -11.54 -5.05
CA ARG A 246 10.64 -12.01 -6.38
C ARG A 246 11.41 -13.32 -6.25
N THR A 247 11.13 -14.25 -7.16
CA THR A 247 11.93 -15.47 -7.32
C THR A 247 13.08 -15.24 -8.30
N TYR A 248 12.85 -14.41 -9.33
CA TYR A 248 13.84 -14.12 -10.37
C TYR A 248 14.19 -12.64 -10.44
N ASN A 249 15.49 -12.35 -10.59
CA ASN A 249 15.99 -11.01 -10.89
C ASN A 249 15.61 -10.57 -12.32
N ASN A 250 15.60 -11.51 -13.27
CA ASN A 250 15.12 -11.27 -14.63
C ASN A 250 13.60 -11.10 -14.65
N GLN A 251 13.11 -10.01 -15.26
CA GLN A 251 11.68 -9.70 -15.28
C GLN A 251 10.86 -10.66 -16.14
N ASP A 252 11.38 -11.11 -17.28
CA ASP A 252 10.65 -12.04 -18.16
C ASP A 252 10.45 -13.42 -17.53
N LEU A 253 11.46 -13.94 -16.82
CA LEU A 253 11.34 -15.19 -16.06
C LEU A 253 10.35 -15.05 -14.89
N GLN A 254 10.35 -13.88 -14.22
CA GLN A 254 9.35 -13.60 -13.18
C GLN A 254 7.94 -13.51 -13.75
N ASP A 255 7.77 -12.91 -14.93
CA ASP A 255 6.49 -12.80 -15.61
C ASP A 255 5.97 -14.18 -16.07
N GLU A 256 6.85 -15.07 -16.52
CA GLU A 256 6.49 -16.46 -16.85
C GLU A 256 5.98 -17.21 -15.61
N LEU A 257 6.71 -17.14 -14.50
CA LEU A 257 6.28 -17.74 -13.23
C LEU A 257 4.95 -17.17 -12.73
N ASP A 258 4.81 -15.84 -12.74
CA ASP A 258 3.59 -15.16 -12.30
C ASP A 258 2.39 -15.53 -13.20
N ALA A 259 2.58 -15.65 -14.52
CA ALA A 259 1.55 -16.08 -15.45
C ALA A 259 1.08 -17.52 -15.17
N GLU A 260 2.02 -18.46 -15.02
CA GLU A 260 1.70 -19.86 -14.72
C GLU A 260 1.01 -20.02 -13.35
N THR A 261 1.43 -19.22 -12.36
CA THR A 261 0.78 -19.14 -11.04
C THR A 261 -0.65 -18.61 -11.15
N LEU A 262 -0.88 -17.54 -11.93
CA LEU A 262 -2.21 -17.00 -12.15
C LEU A 262 -3.14 -18.01 -12.81
N TYR A 263 -2.69 -18.74 -13.83
CA TYR A 263 -3.52 -19.79 -14.43
C TYR A 263 -3.87 -20.88 -13.42
N HIS A 264 -2.92 -21.33 -12.60
CA HIS A 264 -3.19 -22.30 -11.54
C HIS A 264 -4.24 -21.79 -10.55
N LEU A 265 -4.11 -20.54 -10.09
CA LEU A 265 -5.09 -19.90 -9.21
C LEU A 265 -6.47 -19.86 -9.86
N PHE A 266 -6.57 -19.43 -11.13
CA PHE A 266 -7.84 -19.36 -11.84
C PHE A 266 -8.50 -20.74 -11.99
N GLU A 267 -7.74 -21.76 -12.41
CA GLU A 267 -8.26 -23.11 -12.70
C GLU A 267 -8.65 -23.87 -11.43
N ASN A 268 -7.79 -23.86 -10.41
CA ASN A 268 -7.90 -24.79 -9.28
C ASN A 268 -8.53 -24.16 -8.04
N GLU A 269 -8.45 -22.84 -7.89
CA GLU A 269 -8.96 -22.16 -6.71
C GLU A 269 -10.17 -21.28 -7.03
N ILE A 270 -10.00 -20.29 -7.91
CA ILE A 270 -11.00 -19.25 -8.17
C ILE A 270 -12.22 -19.85 -8.88
N ALA A 271 -12.02 -20.51 -10.03
CA ALA A 271 -13.12 -21.12 -10.76
C ALA A 271 -13.75 -22.27 -9.97
N SER A 272 -12.94 -23.08 -9.28
CA SER A 272 -13.47 -24.13 -8.41
C SER A 272 -14.37 -23.56 -7.32
N ALA A 273 -13.93 -22.50 -6.63
CA ALA A 273 -14.74 -21.86 -5.60
C ALA A 273 -16.04 -21.28 -6.18
N PHE A 274 -16.00 -20.62 -7.33
CA PHE A 274 -17.19 -20.00 -7.92
C PHE A 274 -18.25 -21.01 -8.41
N TYR A 275 -17.80 -22.11 -9.04
CA TYR A 275 -18.68 -23.07 -9.70
C TYR A 275 -19.14 -24.25 -8.82
N GLN A 276 -18.44 -24.51 -7.71
CA GLN A 276 -18.87 -25.52 -6.75
C GLN A 276 -20.09 -25.02 -5.97
N ARG A 277 -21.28 -25.39 -6.45
CA ARG A 277 -22.57 -24.94 -5.91
C ARG A 277 -23.28 -26.09 -5.18
N ASN A 278 -24.03 -25.74 -4.14
CA ASN A 278 -24.92 -26.65 -3.42
C ASN A 278 -26.22 -26.89 -4.22
N ASN A 279 -27.16 -27.64 -3.63
CA ASN A 279 -28.44 -27.98 -4.28
C ASN A 279 -29.34 -26.76 -4.58
N GLU A 280 -29.09 -25.63 -3.94
CA GLU A 280 -29.80 -24.36 -4.16
C GLU A 280 -29.10 -23.48 -5.23
N GLY A 281 -28.01 -23.96 -5.82
CA GLY A 281 -27.24 -23.23 -6.83
C GLY A 281 -26.33 -22.15 -6.24
N ILE A 282 -26.06 -22.17 -4.94
CA ILE A 282 -25.22 -21.20 -4.22
C ILE A 282 -23.84 -21.82 -3.98
N SER A 283 -22.78 -21.05 -4.21
CA SER A 283 -21.44 -21.44 -3.75
C SER A 283 -21.13 -20.83 -2.39
N GLU A 284 -21.24 -21.63 -1.34
CA GLU A 284 -20.90 -21.25 0.04
C GLU A 284 -19.43 -20.84 0.18
N LYS A 285 -18.53 -21.55 -0.51
CA LYS A 285 -17.10 -21.23 -0.52
C LYS A 285 -16.84 -19.86 -1.14
N TRP A 286 -17.50 -19.55 -2.26
CA TRP A 286 -17.39 -18.23 -2.88
C TRP A 286 -17.96 -17.12 -1.99
N VAL A 287 -19.16 -17.35 -1.42
CA VAL A 287 -19.80 -16.40 -0.51
C VAL A 287 -18.94 -16.14 0.73
N SER A 288 -18.27 -17.16 1.27
CA SER A 288 -17.30 -16.99 2.36
C SER A 288 -16.18 -16.03 1.98
N HIS A 289 -15.60 -16.14 0.77
CA HIS A 289 -14.60 -15.19 0.28
C HIS A 289 -15.13 -13.75 0.19
N VAL A 290 -16.37 -13.59 -0.27
CA VAL A 290 -17.05 -12.28 -0.34
C VAL A 290 -17.26 -11.69 1.05
N LYS A 291 -17.80 -12.47 2.00
CA LYS A 291 -18.01 -12.04 3.40
C LYS A 291 -16.70 -11.66 4.09
N ASN A 292 -15.64 -12.43 3.89
CA ASN A 292 -14.32 -12.14 4.43
C ASN A 292 -13.71 -10.87 3.83
N THR A 293 -13.98 -10.60 2.55
CA THR A 293 -13.59 -9.35 1.90
C THR A 293 -14.27 -8.15 2.55
N ILE A 294 -15.59 -8.23 2.74
CA ILE A 294 -16.40 -7.15 3.32
C ILE A 294 -16.03 -6.90 4.79
N SER A 295 -15.92 -7.96 5.60
CA SER A 295 -15.61 -7.82 7.04
C SER A 295 -14.13 -7.52 7.33
N GLY A 296 -13.24 -8.22 6.64
CA GLY A 296 -11.81 -8.21 6.92
C GLY A 296 -11.09 -7.00 6.33
N ILE A 297 -11.43 -6.63 5.09
CA ILE A 297 -10.65 -5.69 4.26
C ILE A 297 -11.36 -4.33 4.14
N ALA A 298 -12.64 -4.30 3.76
CA ALA A 298 -13.36 -3.05 3.48
C ALA A 298 -13.22 -1.94 4.55
N PRO A 299 -13.39 -2.19 5.87
CA PRO A 299 -13.26 -1.14 6.89
C PRO A 299 -11.90 -0.44 6.90
N GLN A 300 -10.83 -1.13 6.50
CA GLN A 300 -9.49 -0.54 6.45
C GLN A 300 -9.39 0.49 5.33
N PHE A 301 -10.03 0.30 4.18
CA PHE A 301 -9.82 1.16 3.01
C PHE A 301 -10.93 2.20 2.81
N THR A 302 -11.54 2.66 3.90
CA THR A 302 -12.53 3.74 3.86
C THR A 302 -11.82 5.11 3.94
N MET A 303 -12.28 6.07 3.14
CA MET A 303 -11.75 7.44 3.17
C MET A 303 -11.99 8.10 4.54
N ARG A 304 -13.03 7.69 5.29
CA ARG A 304 -13.23 8.14 6.67
C ARG A 304 -12.04 7.77 7.56
N ARG A 305 -11.61 6.50 7.55
CA ARG A 305 -10.41 6.04 8.26
C ARG A 305 -9.17 6.80 7.80
N GLN A 306 -8.99 6.95 6.48
CA GLN A 306 -7.87 7.70 5.90
C GLN A 306 -7.81 9.14 6.45
N LEU A 307 -8.93 9.84 6.51
CA LEU A 307 -9.00 11.21 7.03
C LEU A 307 -8.72 11.26 8.54
N ASP A 308 -9.27 10.32 9.32
CA ASP A 308 -9.00 10.23 10.76
C ASP A 308 -7.49 10.03 11.01
N ASP A 309 -6.82 9.16 10.24
CA ASP A 309 -5.36 9.01 10.27
C ASP A 309 -4.61 10.32 9.93
N TYR A 310 -5.08 11.10 8.95
CA TYR A 310 -4.50 12.41 8.63
C TYR A 310 -4.65 13.41 9.77
N TYR A 311 -5.85 13.49 10.37
CA TYR A 311 -6.11 14.38 11.49
C TYR A 311 -5.25 14.02 12.70
N ASP A 312 -5.22 12.75 13.09
CA ASP A 312 -4.52 12.30 14.29
C ASP A 312 -3.00 12.41 14.14
N ARG A 313 -2.45 12.04 12.98
CA ARG A 313 -1.00 11.94 12.79
C ARG A 313 -0.37 13.27 12.36
N PHE A 314 -1.10 14.14 11.67
CA PHE A 314 -0.53 15.35 11.04
C PHE A 314 -1.27 16.63 11.41
N TYR A 315 -2.57 16.75 11.07
CA TYR A 315 -3.24 18.05 11.16
C TYR A 315 -3.48 18.52 12.60
N THR A 316 -3.96 17.66 13.49
CA THR A 316 -4.17 18.01 14.90
C THR A 316 -2.84 18.34 15.60
N PRO A 317 -1.77 17.52 15.49
CA PRO A 317 -0.45 17.88 16.03
C PRO A 317 0.10 19.20 15.47
N MET A 318 -0.10 19.46 14.17
CA MET A 318 0.33 20.71 13.54
C MET A 318 -0.42 21.92 14.09
N LEU A 319 -1.75 21.81 14.26
CA LEU A 319 -2.58 22.88 14.83
C LEU A 319 -2.21 23.18 16.28
N GLU A 320 -2.02 22.17 17.12
CA GLU A 320 -1.59 22.37 18.51
C GLU A 320 -0.20 23.01 18.58
N ARG A 321 0.74 22.57 17.75
CA ARG A 321 2.07 23.18 17.65
C ARG A 321 1.98 24.64 17.20
N ARG A 322 1.12 24.96 16.23
CA ARG A 322 0.90 26.33 15.76
C ARG A 322 0.41 27.22 16.90
N LYS A 323 -0.54 26.76 17.73
CA LYS A 323 -1.04 27.54 18.88
C LYS A 323 0.10 27.91 19.83
N VAL A 324 0.98 26.96 20.15
CA VAL A 324 2.14 27.21 21.02
C VAL A 324 3.11 28.22 20.41
N LEU A 325 3.46 28.05 19.12
CA LEU A 325 4.47 28.88 18.47
C LEU A 325 4.03 30.33 18.22
N PHE A 326 2.76 30.55 17.90
CA PHE A 326 2.22 31.87 17.56
C PHE A 326 1.62 32.63 18.76
N ASN A 327 1.62 32.05 19.96
CA ASN A 327 1.15 32.72 21.16
C ASN A 327 2.07 33.90 21.55
N ASN A 328 1.58 34.82 22.39
CA ASN A 328 2.34 35.96 22.93
C ASN A 328 3.14 36.72 21.85
N GLU A 329 2.48 37.17 20.78
CA GLU A 329 3.13 37.91 19.68
C GLU A 329 4.33 37.15 19.09
N CYS A 330 4.18 35.83 18.90
CA CYS A 330 5.18 34.93 18.32
C CYS A 330 6.52 34.90 19.10
N GLU A 331 6.49 35.08 20.42
CA GLU A 331 7.68 35.04 21.27
C GLU A 331 8.48 33.73 21.09
N ALA A 332 7.81 32.58 21.12
CA ALA A 332 8.44 31.27 20.95
C ALA A 332 9.14 31.13 19.58
N ILE A 333 8.56 31.68 18.51
CA ILE A 333 9.16 31.69 17.17
C ILE A 333 10.42 32.55 17.15
N ARG A 334 10.36 33.76 17.73
CA ARG A 334 11.52 34.67 17.81
C ARG A 334 12.66 34.04 18.60
N ASN A 335 12.35 33.42 19.74
CA ASN A 335 13.34 32.71 20.56
C ASN A 335 13.95 31.53 19.80
N LEU A 336 13.14 30.73 19.11
CA LEU A 336 13.62 29.61 18.30
C LEU A 336 14.49 30.09 17.13
N ALA A 337 14.13 31.19 16.46
CA ALA A 337 14.91 31.75 15.35
C ALA A 337 16.26 32.28 15.81
N ASN A 338 16.29 33.06 16.90
CA ASN A 338 17.52 33.56 17.51
C ASN A 338 18.41 32.39 17.98
N TRP A 339 17.82 31.37 18.60
CA TRP A 339 18.54 30.15 18.98
C TRP A 339 19.15 29.44 17.78
N LYS A 340 18.41 29.26 16.68
CA LYS A 340 18.95 28.65 15.45
C LYS A 340 20.14 29.44 14.89
N GLN A 341 20.06 30.77 14.89
CA GLN A 341 21.17 31.64 14.44
C GLN A 341 22.39 31.51 15.35
N LYS A 342 22.19 31.56 16.67
CA LYS A 342 23.26 31.36 17.67
C LYS A 342 23.98 30.04 17.42
N ILE A 343 23.22 28.95 17.28
CA ILE A 343 23.80 27.62 17.05
C ILE A 343 24.57 27.58 15.74
N LEU A 344 24.05 28.10 14.62
CA LEU A 344 24.76 28.10 13.34
C LEU A 344 26.11 28.84 13.39
N ILE A 345 26.18 29.96 14.12
CA ILE A 345 27.40 30.77 14.23
C ILE A 345 28.46 30.04 15.08
N SER A 346 28.04 29.42 16.18
CA SER A 346 28.94 28.76 17.14
C SER A 346 29.12 27.26 16.90
N TRP A 347 28.50 26.66 15.87
CA TRP A 347 28.55 25.21 15.67
C TRP A 347 29.96 24.69 15.41
N GLU A 348 30.71 25.40 14.56
CA GLU A 348 32.08 25.03 14.19
C GLU A 348 33.07 25.23 15.35
N SER A 349 32.73 26.05 16.34
CA SER A 349 33.57 26.24 17.52
C SER A 349 33.48 25.10 18.53
N ILE A 350 32.58 24.12 18.37
CA ILE A 350 32.50 22.98 19.29
C ILE A 350 33.73 22.08 19.09
N GLU A 351 34.56 21.97 20.13
CA GLU A 351 35.78 21.18 20.11
C GLU A 351 35.63 19.90 20.94
N VAL A 352 36.11 18.78 20.40
CA VAL A 352 36.21 17.51 21.12
C VAL A 352 37.55 17.49 21.85
N VAL A 353 37.51 17.56 23.18
CA VAL A 353 38.72 17.62 24.03
C VAL A 353 39.25 16.22 24.30
N SER A 354 38.37 15.29 24.64
CA SER A 354 38.73 13.89 24.85
C SER A 354 37.56 12.96 24.59
N VAL A 355 37.89 11.73 24.21
CA VAL A 355 36.96 10.61 24.06
C VAL A 355 37.53 9.44 24.83
N GLU A 356 36.81 8.97 25.86
CA GLU A 356 37.18 7.78 26.62
C GLU A 356 36.18 6.68 26.30
N ILE A 357 36.70 5.58 25.73
CA ILE A 357 35.93 4.41 25.33
C ILE A 357 36.63 3.14 25.80
N PRO A 358 35.90 2.05 26.07
CA PRO A 358 36.51 0.78 26.41
C PRO A 358 37.28 0.26 25.19
N ASP A 359 38.55 -0.06 25.37
CA ASP A 359 39.38 -0.61 24.30
C ASP A 359 39.03 -2.09 24.05
N SER A 360 38.18 -2.32 23.05
CA SER A 360 37.75 -3.66 22.64
C SER A 360 38.85 -4.48 21.98
N THR A 361 39.96 -3.86 21.56
CA THR A 361 41.13 -4.57 21.00
C THR A 361 41.99 -5.20 22.10
N VAL A 362 41.94 -4.63 23.32
CA VAL A 362 42.65 -5.13 24.49
C VAL A 362 41.81 -6.14 25.27
N LYS A 363 40.51 -5.90 25.43
CA LYS A 363 39.61 -6.86 26.09
C LYS A 363 38.21 -6.83 25.45
N PRO A 364 37.69 -7.96 24.94
CA PRO A 364 36.31 -8.02 24.49
C PRO A 364 35.36 -7.83 25.70
N LEU A 365 34.33 -7.02 25.51
CA LEU A 365 33.26 -6.86 26.50
C LEU A 365 32.45 -8.16 26.60
N LEU A 366 32.31 -8.67 27.82
CA LEU A 366 31.55 -9.90 28.08
C LEU A 366 30.05 -9.60 28.23
N LEU A 367 29.22 -10.62 28.00
CA LEU A 367 27.79 -10.52 28.30
C LEU A 367 27.58 -10.17 29.78
N ASN A 368 26.66 -9.25 30.05
CA ASN A 368 26.40 -8.65 31.37
C ASN A 368 27.47 -7.65 31.88
N GLU A 369 28.54 -7.38 31.13
CA GLU A 369 29.37 -6.20 31.39
C GLU A 369 28.69 -4.92 30.87
N THR A 370 29.19 -3.77 31.30
CA THR A 370 28.63 -2.46 30.95
C THR A 370 29.61 -1.71 30.07
N PHE A 371 29.20 -1.35 28.87
CA PHE A 371 29.92 -0.41 28.02
C PHE A 371 29.79 0.99 28.62
N LYS A 372 30.92 1.61 28.96
CA LYS A 372 30.97 2.98 29.48
C LYS A 372 31.77 3.84 28.52
N ALA A 373 31.16 4.91 28.04
CA ALA A 373 31.84 5.90 27.22
C ALA A 373 31.65 7.29 27.80
N SER A 374 32.67 8.13 27.69
CA SER A 374 32.61 9.56 28.01
C SER A 374 33.23 10.38 26.89
N ILE A 375 32.65 11.55 26.64
CA ILE A 375 33.16 12.55 25.70
C ILE A 375 33.19 13.88 26.42
N VAL A 376 34.34 14.53 26.39
CA VAL A 376 34.50 15.89 26.91
C VAL A 376 34.48 16.86 25.74
N LEU A 377 33.50 17.77 25.75
CA LEU A 377 33.35 18.83 24.76
C LEU A 377 33.67 20.18 25.38
N ASN A 378 34.33 21.04 24.61
CA ASN A 378 34.39 22.47 24.89
C ASN A 378 33.30 23.17 24.05
N LEU A 379 32.29 23.69 24.75
CA LEU A 379 31.13 24.32 24.12
C LEU A 379 31.28 25.84 23.94
N HIS A 380 32.35 26.43 24.48
CA HIS A 380 32.58 27.88 24.51
C HIS A 380 31.36 28.67 25.03
N GLU A 381 30.60 29.31 24.14
CA GLU A 381 29.45 30.16 24.48
C GLU A 381 28.09 29.43 24.43
N LEU A 382 28.08 28.14 24.09
CA LEU A 382 26.88 27.31 24.02
C LEU A 382 26.55 26.68 25.37
N ASP A 383 25.26 26.67 25.75
CA ASP A 383 24.82 26.00 26.96
C ASP A 383 24.77 24.48 26.72
N SER A 384 25.25 23.69 27.68
CA SER A 384 25.13 22.22 27.68
C SER A 384 23.71 21.71 27.42
N LYS A 385 22.66 22.45 27.81
CA LYS A 385 21.26 22.10 27.58
C LYS A 385 20.83 22.25 26.11
N GLU A 386 21.57 23.05 25.35
CA GLU A 386 21.35 23.31 23.92
C GLU A 386 22.04 22.26 23.04
N ILE A 387 22.82 21.34 23.62
CA ILE A 387 23.64 20.37 22.90
C ILE A 387 23.40 18.97 23.46
N GLY A 388 22.97 18.05 22.58
CA GLY A 388 22.92 16.63 22.86
C GLY A 388 24.09 15.90 22.22
N VAL A 389 24.55 14.84 22.88
CA VAL A 389 25.51 13.89 22.34
C VAL A 389 24.90 12.51 22.46
N GLU A 390 25.02 11.71 21.41
CA GLU A 390 24.55 10.32 21.44
C GLU A 390 25.56 9.39 20.80
N ILE A 391 25.51 8.13 21.23
CA ILE A 391 26.23 7.03 20.62
C ILE A 391 25.27 6.24 19.74
N VAL A 392 25.67 6.05 18.48
CA VAL A 392 24.90 5.31 17.48
C VAL A 392 25.59 3.98 17.26
N PHE A 393 24.92 2.88 17.60
CA PHE A 393 25.39 1.53 17.32
C PHE A 393 24.79 1.02 16.02
N GLY A 394 25.63 0.46 15.16
CA GLY A 394 25.22 -0.13 13.89
C GLY A 394 26.12 -1.27 13.46
N GLN A 395 25.80 -1.82 12.29
CA GLN A 395 26.61 -2.85 11.64
C GLN A 395 27.17 -2.29 10.34
N LYS A 396 28.50 -2.37 10.18
CA LYS A 396 29.14 -2.09 8.89
C LYS A 396 29.04 -3.29 7.95
N GLU A 397 28.72 -3.00 6.70
CA GLU A 397 28.94 -3.89 5.57
C GLU A 397 29.74 -3.14 4.52
N PHE A 398 30.90 -3.67 4.12
CA PHE A 398 31.80 -3.04 3.14
C PHE A 398 32.14 -1.58 3.49
N ASP A 399 32.55 -1.33 4.75
CA ASP A 399 32.90 -0.01 5.30
C ASP A 399 31.78 1.04 5.34
N VAL A 400 30.52 0.62 5.10
CA VAL A 400 29.34 1.48 5.23
C VAL A 400 28.44 0.94 6.33
N VAL A 401 28.07 1.78 7.30
CA VAL A 401 27.04 1.42 8.29
C VAL A 401 25.72 1.31 7.54
N LYS A 402 25.17 0.09 7.46
CA LYS A 402 23.89 -0.16 6.75
C LYS A 402 22.67 -0.14 7.65
N THR A 403 22.84 -0.48 8.92
CA THR A 403 21.71 -0.63 9.84
C THR A 403 22.09 -0.09 11.20
N ILE A 404 21.27 0.82 11.73
CA ILE A 404 21.32 1.21 13.14
C ILE A 404 20.64 0.12 13.96
N HIS A 405 21.31 -0.36 15.00
CA HIS A 405 20.72 -1.27 15.99
C HIS A 405 20.02 -0.51 17.11
N PHE A 406 20.67 0.50 17.67
CA PHE A 406 20.09 1.39 18.67
C PHE A 406 20.92 2.67 18.81
N VAL A 407 20.32 3.69 19.41
CA VAL A 407 20.92 5.00 19.69
C VAL A 407 20.68 5.32 21.16
N GLU A 408 21.71 5.75 21.87
CA GLU A 408 21.62 6.11 23.30
C GLU A 408 22.10 7.55 23.52
N GLU A 409 21.27 8.39 24.14
CA GLU A 409 21.62 9.76 24.51
C GLU A 409 22.54 9.76 25.74
N MET A 410 23.65 10.51 25.65
CA MET A 410 24.62 10.66 26.73
C MET A 410 24.18 11.74 27.71
N LYS A 411 24.42 11.53 29.00
CA LYS A 411 24.09 12.48 30.07
C LYS A 411 25.20 13.52 30.20
N ALA A 412 24.81 14.79 30.10
CA ALA A 412 25.70 15.92 30.33
C ALA A 412 25.98 16.12 31.83
N SER A 413 27.22 16.42 32.16
CA SER A 413 27.70 16.81 33.48
C SER A 413 28.80 17.87 33.34
N GLU A 414 28.73 18.94 34.13
CA GLU A 414 29.72 20.02 34.07
C GLU A 414 31.06 19.58 34.64
N LYS A 415 32.16 19.86 33.92
CA LYS A 415 33.54 19.72 34.40
C LYS A 415 34.18 21.10 34.66
N HIS A 416 35.34 21.10 35.29
CA HIS A 416 36.14 22.31 35.50
C HIS A 416 36.51 22.99 34.17
N ASN A 417 36.65 24.32 34.18
CA ASN A 417 37.04 25.17 33.06
C ASN A 417 36.05 25.25 31.88
N GLY A 418 34.74 25.07 32.12
CA GLY A 418 33.71 25.27 31.09
C GLY A 418 33.59 24.13 30.07
N CYS A 419 34.32 23.02 30.29
CA CYS A 419 34.13 21.78 29.53
C CYS A 419 32.96 20.98 30.08
N ILE A 420 32.24 20.29 29.21
CA ILE A 420 31.10 19.44 29.56
C ILE A 420 31.44 17.99 29.24
N GLU A 421 31.25 17.11 30.21
CA GLU A 421 31.36 15.66 30.01
C GLU A 421 29.99 15.06 29.71
N TYR A 422 29.89 14.41 28.57
CA TYR A 422 28.77 13.58 28.16
C TYR A 422 29.13 12.12 28.42
N SER A 423 28.32 11.41 29.21
CA SER A 423 28.61 10.02 29.58
C SER A 423 27.41 9.09 29.39
N CYS A 424 27.68 7.83 29.02
CA CYS A 424 26.67 6.78 28.97
C CYS A 424 27.19 5.46 29.55
N SER A 425 26.25 4.61 29.96
CA SER A 425 26.52 3.33 30.61
C SER A 425 25.49 2.31 30.13
N ILE A 426 25.88 1.49 29.16
CA ILE A 426 24.98 0.63 28.39
C ILE A 426 25.25 -0.84 28.73
N PRO A 427 24.26 -1.60 29.22
CA PRO A 427 24.45 -3.02 29.52
C PRO A 427 24.56 -3.86 28.23
N VAL A 428 25.58 -4.72 28.17
CA VAL A 428 25.82 -5.60 27.02
C VAL A 428 24.93 -6.84 27.14
N ASN A 429 23.75 -6.75 26.51
CA ASN A 429 22.71 -7.80 26.56
C ASN A 429 22.65 -8.68 25.30
N ARG A 430 23.48 -8.40 24.29
CA ARG A 430 23.51 -9.14 23.02
C ARG A 430 24.95 -9.45 22.64
N SER A 431 25.18 -10.67 22.14
CA SER A 431 26.44 -11.06 21.53
C SER A 431 26.49 -10.64 20.07
N GLY A 432 27.64 -10.14 19.62
CA GLY A 432 27.85 -9.71 18.24
C GLY A 432 29.04 -8.75 18.11
N VAL A 433 29.42 -8.47 16.87
CA VAL A 433 30.35 -7.38 16.55
C VAL A 433 29.49 -6.15 16.24
N TYR A 434 29.70 -5.08 16.99
CA TYR A 434 29.00 -3.82 16.81
C TYR A 434 30.00 -2.73 16.46
N ASP A 435 29.67 -1.95 15.44
CA ASP A 435 30.31 -0.68 15.17
C ASP A 435 29.55 0.42 15.90
N TYR A 436 30.27 1.45 16.34
CA TYR A 436 29.66 2.64 16.90
C TYR A 436 30.40 3.90 16.48
N SER A 437 29.68 5.02 16.52
CA SER A 437 30.24 6.36 16.41
C SER A 437 29.37 7.31 17.23
N PHE A 438 29.91 8.47 17.57
CA PHE A 438 29.20 9.47 18.33
C PHE A 438 28.75 10.60 17.42
N ARG A 439 27.61 11.21 17.72
CA ARG A 439 27.20 12.43 17.06
C ARG A 439 26.68 13.47 18.04
N ILE A 440 27.03 14.71 17.73
CA ILE A 440 26.58 15.92 18.41
C ILE A 440 25.41 16.48 17.61
N TYR A 441 24.34 16.89 18.30
CA TYR A 441 23.17 17.52 17.70
C TYR A 441 22.64 18.67 18.58
N PRO A 442 22.02 19.71 17.98
CA PRO A 442 21.45 20.79 18.73
C PRO A 442 20.10 20.37 19.36
N ARG A 443 19.88 20.80 20.60
CA ARG A 443 18.73 20.46 21.42
C ARG A 443 17.95 21.72 21.78
N ASN A 444 16.67 21.74 21.45
CA ASN A 444 15.77 22.80 21.89
C ASN A 444 14.37 22.22 22.15
N PRO A 445 13.73 22.50 23.30
CA PRO A 445 12.39 22.01 23.61
C PRO A 445 11.31 22.42 22.59
N LEU A 446 11.53 23.52 21.84
CA LEU A 446 10.61 24.00 20.80
C LEU A 446 10.81 23.30 19.45
N LEU A 447 11.88 22.53 19.23
CA LEU A 447 12.01 21.66 18.04
C LEU A 447 11.12 20.43 18.21
N LYS A 448 10.23 20.18 17.25
CA LYS A 448 9.34 19.01 17.31
C LYS A 448 10.11 17.74 16.95
N TYR A 449 10.93 17.84 15.90
CA TYR A 449 11.82 16.78 15.45
C TYR A 449 13.23 17.35 15.30
N ARG A 450 14.25 16.53 15.58
CA ARG A 450 15.66 16.94 15.43
C ARG A 450 15.95 17.34 13.98
N GLN A 451 15.31 16.66 13.05
CA GLN A 451 15.37 16.86 11.61
C GLN A 451 14.82 18.23 11.14
N ASP A 452 14.08 18.97 11.98
CA ASP A 452 13.64 20.35 11.69
C ASP A 452 14.81 21.36 11.71
N PHE A 453 15.97 20.94 12.21
CA PHE A 453 17.22 21.70 12.20
C PHE A 453 18.41 20.71 12.12
N PRO A 454 18.68 20.18 10.91
CA PRO A 454 19.55 19.01 10.73
C PRO A 454 21.03 19.38 10.70
N VAL A 455 21.47 20.11 11.71
CA VAL A 455 22.89 20.39 11.95
C VAL A 455 23.39 19.30 12.89
N ILE A 456 24.46 18.61 12.50
CA ILE A 456 25.04 17.51 13.26
C ILE A 456 26.56 17.50 13.08
N LYS A 457 27.29 16.89 14.02
CA LYS A 457 28.73 16.67 13.91
C LYS A 457 29.04 15.26 14.39
N TRP A 458 29.57 14.41 13.51
CA TRP A 458 30.03 13.07 13.85
C TRP A 458 31.45 13.14 14.44
N ILE A 459 31.74 12.26 15.39
CA ILE A 459 33.03 12.09 16.07
C ILE A 459 33.60 10.71 15.75
#